data_AF-A0A1A6AVT9-F1
#
_entry.id   AF-A0A1A6AVT9-F1
#
_cell.length_a   1.000
_cell.length_b   1.000
_cell.length_c   1.000
_cell.angle_alpha   90.00
_cell.angle_beta   90.00
_cell.angle_gamma   90.00
#
_symmetry.space_group_name_H-M   'P 1'
#
loop_
_entity.id
_entity.type
_entity.pdbx_description
1 polymer ?
#
loop_
_entity_poly.entity_id
_entity_poly.type
_entity_poly.pdbx_seq_one_letter_code
_entity_poly.pdbx_strand_id
1 'polypeptide(L)'
;MIPAGARASKTEFTGVLRCGCCGHTMQIQKKKDGKDLIRCCRYSDSSGKRCINRGGYLQPVKDEIKKAIIQYKKEVLNKLQGINNKGKNLTMNQLKSKRRELKKFQEALEKIQDSYDLGDYSREEFLRRKSKWNSKILEAKSQISLLEK
;
A
#
# COMPACT_ATOMS: atom_id res chain seq x y z
N MET A 1 39.08 21.02 -14.33
CA MET A 1 37.85 21.81 -14.11
C MET A 1 36.90 21.01 -13.21
N ILE A 2 36.65 21.43 -11.97
CA ILE A 2 35.76 20.70 -11.05
C ILE A 2 34.30 20.91 -11.49
N PRO A 3 33.46 19.87 -11.62
CA PRO A 3 32.05 20.00 -12.01
C PRO A 3 31.28 21.00 -11.13
N ALA A 4 30.39 21.82 -11.69
CA ALA A 4 29.63 22.84 -10.93
C ALA A 4 28.86 22.24 -9.74
N GLY A 5 28.35 21.01 -9.90
CA GLY A 5 27.66 20.28 -8.84
C GLY A 5 28.54 19.88 -7.65
N ALA A 6 29.85 19.72 -7.85
CA ALA A 6 30.84 19.42 -6.81
C ALA A 6 31.46 20.70 -6.20
N ARG A 7 31.34 21.85 -6.89
CA ARG A 7 31.70 23.19 -6.38
C ARG A 7 30.66 23.77 -5.42
N ALA A 8 29.40 23.37 -5.56
CA ALA A 8 28.35 23.78 -4.65
C ALA A 8 28.43 22.93 -3.38
N SER A 9 28.55 23.56 -2.21
CA SER A 9 28.46 22.94 -0.90
C SER A 9 27.05 22.35 -0.65
N LYS A 10 26.66 21.33 -1.41
CA LYS A 10 25.37 20.66 -1.31
C LYS A 10 25.26 20.00 0.07
N THR A 11 24.15 20.29 0.72
CA THR A 11 23.72 19.71 1.99
C THR A 11 22.54 18.78 1.76
N GLU A 12 22.24 17.95 2.74
CA GLU A 12 21.11 17.02 2.81
C GLU A 12 19.73 17.68 2.58
N PHE A 13 19.63 19.01 2.73
CA PHE A 13 18.39 19.75 2.51
C PHE A 13 18.44 20.68 1.28
N THR A 14 19.47 20.56 0.43
CA THR A 14 19.58 21.36 -0.79
C THR A 14 18.39 21.11 -1.71
N GLY A 15 17.66 22.17 -2.06
CA GLY A 15 16.46 22.09 -2.91
C GLY A 15 15.17 21.70 -2.18
N VAL A 16 15.28 21.17 -0.95
CA VAL A 16 14.14 20.74 -0.15
C VAL A 16 13.75 21.80 0.89
N LEU A 17 14.72 22.44 1.53
CA LEU A 17 14.45 23.47 2.54
C LEU A 17 13.91 24.75 1.91
N ARG A 18 12.66 25.09 2.23
CA ARG A 18 11.91 26.21 1.68
C ARG A 18 11.51 27.19 2.78
N CYS A 19 11.42 28.46 2.43
CA CYS A 19 10.94 29.50 3.33
C CYS A 19 9.43 29.38 3.55
N GLY A 20 9.00 29.32 4.81
CA GLY A 20 7.57 29.27 5.16
C GLY A 20 6.79 30.55 4.80
N CYS A 21 7.47 31.70 4.65
CA CYS A 21 6.81 32.96 4.31
C CYS A 21 6.65 33.19 2.80
N CYS A 22 7.66 32.85 1.99
CA CYS A 22 7.65 33.18 0.55
C CYS A 22 7.95 31.98 -0.38
N GLY A 23 8.08 30.76 0.15
CA GLY A 23 8.28 29.53 -0.65
C GLY A 23 9.64 29.40 -1.35
N HIS A 24 10.52 30.40 -1.25
CA HIS A 24 11.84 30.36 -1.86
C HIS A 24 12.81 29.45 -1.10
N THR A 25 13.74 28.83 -1.83
CA THR A 25 14.73 27.92 -1.25
C THR A 25 15.64 28.65 -0.26
N MET A 26 15.82 28.05 0.91
CA MET A 26 16.73 28.54 1.95
C MET A 26 18.10 27.88 1.83
N GLN A 27 19.14 28.59 2.24
CA GLN A 27 20.52 28.13 2.17
C GLN A 27 21.02 27.72 3.55
N ILE A 28 21.83 26.66 3.60
CA ILE A 28 22.54 26.25 4.81
C ILE A 28 23.98 26.75 4.74
N GLN A 29 24.44 27.31 5.85
CA GLN A 29 25.82 27.69 6.07
C GLN A 29 26.47 26.67 7.00
N LYS A 30 27.43 25.91 6.47
CA LYS A 30 28.26 25.03 7.29
C LYS A 30 29.21 25.85 8.17
N LYS A 31 29.34 25.46 9.43
CA LYS A 31 30.28 26.07 10.37
C LYS A 31 31.33 25.05 10.79
N LYS A 32 32.56 25.51 11.08
CA LYS A 32 33.68 24.63 11.44
C LYS A 32 33.46 23.93 12.79
N ASP A 33 32.64 24.50 13.66
CA ASP A 33 32.24 23.96 14.97
C ASP A 33 31.09 22.94 14.89
N GLY A 34 30.63 22.60 13.67
CA GLY A 34 29.50 21.69 13.45
C GLY A 34 28.12 22.30 13.73
N LYS A 35 28.04 23.55 14.18
CA LYS A 35 26.76 24.25 14.45
C LYS A 35 26.23 24.91 13.18
N ASP A 36 25.81 24.07 12.24
CA ASP A 36 25.28 24.52 10.96
C ASP A 36 24.05 25.43 11.14
N LEU A 37 23.99 26.46 10.30
CA LEU A 37 22.94 27.48 10.35
C LEU A 37 22.13 27.49 9.06
N ILE A 38 20.82 27.63 9.19
CA ILE A 38 19.94 28.04 8.12
C ILE A 38 20.08 29.56 7.99
N ARG A 39 20.43 30.07 6.80
CA ARG A 39 20.52 31.50 6.54
C ARG A 39 19.13 32.13 6.47
N CYS A 40 19.03 33.42 6.80
CA CYS A 40 17.81 34.18 6.55
C CYS A 40 17.42 34.12 5.07
N CYS A 41 16.12 34.24 4.81
CA CYS A 41 15.64 34.28 3.44
C CYS A 41 16.22 35.52 2.73
N ARG A 42 16.80 35.30 1.54
CA ARG A 42 17.42 36.36 0.74
C ARG A 42 16.52 36.87 -0.39
N TYR A 43 15.30 36.33 -0.48
CA TYR A 43 14.33 36.78 -1.47
C TYR A 43 13.87 38.21 -1.19
N SER A 44 13.78 39.01 -2.24
CA SER A 44 13.13 40.31 -2.26
C SER A 44 11.97 40.25 -3.24
N ASP A 45 10.84 40.85 -2.87
CA ASP A 45 9.68 40.95 -3.75
C ASP A 45 9.91 41.96 -4.88
N SER A 46 8.91 42.11 -5.76
CA SER A 46 8.94 43.08 -6.87
C SER A 46 9.03 44.54 -6.41
N SER A 47 8.67 44.82 -5.16
CA SER A 47 8.78 46.14 -4.54
C SER A 47 10.14 46.35 -3.84
N GLY A 48 11.04 45.37 -3.92
CA GLY A 48 12.37 45.40 -3.31
C GLY A 48 12.39 45.08 -1.80
N LYS A 49 11.24 44.75 -1.19
CA LYS A 49 11.16 44.43 0.24
C LYS A 49 11.64 43.01 0.49
N ARG A 50 12.55 42.86 1.45
CA ARG A 50 13.12 41.55 1.82
C ARG A 50 12.13 40.72 2.63
N CYS A 51 12.16 39.41 2.40
CA CYS A 51 11.40 38.45 3.20
C CYS A 51 11.81 38.51 4.68
N ILE A 52 10.82 38.49 5.56
CA ILE A 52 11.00 38.58 7.02
C ILE A 52 11.51 37.28 7.66
N ASN A 53 11.53 36.18 6.92
CA ASN A 53 11.88 34.88 7.46
C ASN A 53 13.35 34.82 7.89
N ARG A 54 13.56 34.68 9.19
CA ARG A 54 14.88 34.65 9.82
C ARG A 54 15.50 33.27 9.68
N GLY A 55 16.84 33.25 9.71
CA GLY A 55 17.61 32.03 9.80
C GLY A 55 17.62 31.49 11.24
N GLY A 56 18.31 30.39 11.46
CA GLY A 56 18.43 29.77 12.77
C GLY A 56 19.36 28.57 12.76
N TYR A 57 19.48 27.89 13.89
CA TYR A 57 20.24 26.65 13.97
C TYR A 57 19.56 25.55 13.18
N LEU A 58 20.35 24.76 12.45
CA LEU A 58 19.85 23.64 11.66
C LEU A 58 19.46 22.44 12.53
N GLN A 59 20.10 22.26 13.68
CA GLN A 59 19.93 21.06 14.51
C GLN A 59 18.48 20.83 14.99
N PRO A 60 17.77 21.82 15.55
CA PRO A 60 16.38 21.62 15.96
C PRO A 60 15.46 21.23 14.79
N VAL A 61 15.72 21.78 13.60
CA VAL A 61 14.97 21.44 12.38
C VAL A 61 15.25 20.00 11.95
N LYS A 62 16.52 19.56 12.01
CA LYS A 62 16.90 18.16 11.74
C LYS A 62 16.18 17.19 12.67
N ASP A 63 16.16 17.50 13.96
CA ASP A 63 15.55 16.64 14.97
C ASP A 63 14.04 16.50 14.73
N GLU A 64 13.37 17.59 14.38
CA GLU A 64 11.93 17.56 14.11
C GLU A 64 11.59 16.83 12.80
N ILE A 65 12.39 17.03 11.74
CA ILE A 65 12.25 16.27 10.49
C ILE A 65 12.43 14.77 10.76
N LYS A 66 13.43 14.39 11.57
CA LYS A 66 13.67 12.99 11.93
C LYS A 66 12.47 12.38 12.66
N LYS A 67 11.89 13.09 13.63
CA LYS A 67 10.66 12.64 14.32
C LYS A 67 9.51 12.46 13.35
N ALA A 68 9.28 13.43 12.47
CA ALA A 68 8.22 13.38 11.47
C ALA A 68 8.37 12.17 10.52
N ILE A 69 9.60 11.88 10.06
CA ILE A 69 9.89 10.70 9.24
C ILE A 69 9.59 9.40 9.99
N ILE A 70 10.01 9.29 11.25
CA ILE A 70 9.75 8.09 12.07
C ILE A 70 8.24 7.89 12.26
N GLN A 71 7.51 8.96 12.55
CA GLN A 71 6.06 8.92 12.72
C GLN A 71 5.36 8.50 11.42
N TYR A 72 5.70 9.13 10.30
CA TYR A 72 5.15 8.78 8.99
C TYR A 72 5.42 7.33 8.61
N LYS A 73 6.64 6.82 8.89
CA LYS A 73 6.99 5.41 8.66
C LYS A 73 6.06 4.47 9.43
N LYS A 74 5.78 4.77 10.71
CA LYS A 74 4.85 3.97 11.53
C LYS A 74 3.43 3.98 10.95
N GLU A 75 2.94 5.15 10.56
CA GLU A 75 1.61 5.30 9.98
C GLU A 75 1.45 4.52 8.67
N VAL A 76 2.45 4.59 7.79
CA VAL A 76 2.45 3.83 6.53
C VAL A 76 2.45 2.33 6.80
N LEU A 77 3.29 1.84 7.72
CA LEU A 77 3.32 0.42 8.08
C LEU A 77 1.98 -0.06 8.65
N ASN A 78 1.35 0.73 9.52
CA ASN A 78 0.04 0.40 10.08
C ASN A 78 -1.05 0.36 9.00
N LYS A 79 -1.04 1.30 8.04
CA LYS A 79 -1.95 1.29 6.89
C LYS A 79 -1.75 0.04 6.03
N LEU A 80 -0.50 -0.32 5.73
CA LEU A 80 -0.18 -1.52 4.95
C LEU A 80 -0.62 -2.80 5.65
N GLN A 81 -0.40 -2.92 6.97
CA GLN A 81 -0.90 -4.05 7.76
C GLN A 81 -2.43 -4.11 7.78
N GLY A 82 -3.10 -2.97 7.94
CA GLY A 82 -4.56 -2.88 7.86
C GLY A 82 -5.12 -3.31 6.51
N ILE A 83 -4.47 -2.92 5.41
CA ILE A 83 -4.83 -3.32 4.04
C ILE A 83 -4.61 -4.83 3.86
N ASN A 84 -3.46 -5.36 4.29
CA ASN A 84 -3.16 -6.79 4.20
C ASN A 84 -4.16 -7.64 4.99
N ASN A 85 -4.56 -7.19 6.18
CA ASN A 85 -5.55 -7.90 7.00
C ASN A 85 -6.95 -7.86 6.37
N LYS A 86 -7.36 -6.73 5.79
CA LYS A 86 -8.63 -6.66 5.04
C LYS A 86 -8.63 -7.57 3.81
N GLY A 87 -7.55 -7.56 3.03
CA GLY A 87 -7.36 -8.45 1.88
C GLY A 87 -7.43 -9.93 2.27
N LYS A 88 -6.67 -10.33 3.30
CA LYS A 88 -6.72 -11.70 3.83
C LYS A 88 -8.11 -12.12 4.28
N ASN A 89 -8.83 -11.26 5.01
CA ASN A 89 -10.18 -11.56 5.46
C ASN A 89 -11.18 -11.72 4.30
N LEU A 90 -11.05 -10.92 3.24
CA LEU A 90 -11.86 -11.05 2.03
C LEU A 90 -11.59 -12.39 1.32
N THR A 91 -10.32 -12.74 1.12
CA THR A 91 -9.92 -14.02 0.49
C THR A 91 -10.42 -15.21 1.32
N MET A 92 -10.29 -15.16 2.65
CA MET A 92 -10.78 -16.22 3.54
C MET A 92 -12.30 -16.38 3.49
N ASN A 93 -13.04 -15.27 3.41
CA ASN A 93 -14.50 -15.31 3.27
C ASN A 93 -14.93 -15.89 1.92
N GLN A 94 -14.24 -15.51 0.83
CA GLN A 94 -14.48 -16.07 -0.51
C GLN A 94 -14.21 -17.58 -0.54
N LEU A 95 -13.08 -18.01 0.05
CA LEU A 95 -12.72 -19.42 0.16
C LEU A 95 -13.78 -20.21 0.96
N LYS A 96 -14.24 -19.67 2.09
CA LYS A 96 -15.30 -20.27 2.91
C LYS A 96 -16.61 -20.40 2.13
N SER A 97 -17.00 -19.37 1.37
CA SER A 97 -18.20 -19.41 0.53
C SER A 97 -18.08 -20.49 -0.55
N LYS A 98 -16.95 -20.56 -1.25
CA LYS A 98 -16.71 -21.54 -2.31
C LYS A 98 -16.66 -22.98 -1.78
N ARG A 99 -16.06 -23.21 -0.62
CA ARG A 99 -16.11 -24.52 0.06
C ARG A 99 -17.54 -24.92 0.44
N ARG A 100 -18.39 -23.97 0.85
CA ARG A 100 -19.80 -24.22 1.14
C ARG A 100 -20.59 -24.57 -0.14
N GLU A 101 -20.32 -23.89 -1.25
CA GLU A 101 -20.89 -24.23 -2.57
C GLU A 101 -20.49 -25.63 -3.02
N LEU A 102 -19.20 -25.98 -2.89
CA LEU A 102 -18.71 -27.32 -3.22
C LEU A 102 -19.45 -28.40 -2.43
N LYS A 103 -19.60 -28.21 -1.11
CA LYS A 103 -20.34 -29.15 -0.26
C LYS A 103 -21.79 -29.33 -0.73
N LYS A 104 -22.48 -28.23 -1.05
CA LYS A 104 -23.85 -28.28 -1.60
C LYS A 104 -23.94 -29.07 -2.91
N PHE A 105 -22.95 -28.92 -3.80
CA PHE A 105 -22.93 -29.66 -5.06
C PHE A 105 -22.65 -31.15 -4.87
N GLN A 106 -21.82 -31.51 -3.87
CA GLN A 106 -21.60 -32.90 -3.49
C GLN A 106 -22.87 -33.53 -2.88
N GLU A 107 -23.53 -32.84 -1.95
CA GLU A 107 -24.80 -33.29 -1.36
C GLU A 107 -25.90 -33.44 -2.45
N ALA A 108 -25.94 -32.55 -3.44
CA ALA A 108 -26.87 -32.66 -4.55
C ALA A 108 -26.58 -33.87 -5.47
N LEU A 109 -25.31 -34.23 -5.63
CA LEU A 109 -24.89 -35.39 -6.40
C LEU A 109 -25.28 -36.69 -5.68
N GLU A 110 -25.08 -36.77 -4.35
CA GLU A 110 -25.50 -37.90 -3.52
C GLU A 110 -27.01 -38.13 -3.64
N LYS A 111 -27.82 -37.08 -3.48
CA LYS A 111 -29.29 -37.18 -3.63
C LYS A 111 -29.73 -37.69 -5.00
N ILE A 112 -29.00 -37.34 -6.07
CA ILE A 112 -29.32 -37.83 -7.42
C ILE A 112 -28.99 -39.31 -7.56
N GLN A 113 -27.96 -39.78 -6.86
CA GLN A 113 -27.63 -41.19 -6.80
C GLN A 113 -28.70 -41.97 -6.03
N ASP A 114 -29.11 -41.47 -4.86
CA ASP A 114 -30.19 -42.08 -4.07
C ASP A 114 -31.50 -42.18 -4.87
N SER A 115 -31.92 -41.10 -5.54
CA SER A 115 -33.13 -41.13 -6.39
C SER A 115 -33.03 -42.10 -7.56
N TYR A 116 -31.83 -42.27 -8.15
CA TYR A 116 -31.65 -43.27 -9.21
C TYR A 116 -31.73 -44.69 -8.66
N ASP A 117 -31.14 -44.95 -7.49
CA ASP A 117 -31.18 -46.25 -6.82
C ASP A 117 -32.60 -46.63 -6.38
N LEU A 118 -33.44 -45.64 -6.04
CA LEU A 118 -34.87 -45.81 -5.78
C LEU A 118 -35.73 -45.98 -7.05
N GLY A 119 -35.15 -45.81 -8.24
CA GLY A 119 -35.83 -45.97 -9.52
C GLY A 119 -36.61 -44.74 -10.00
N ASP A 120 -36.40 -43.56 -9.40
CA ASP A 120 -37.12 -42.32 -9.77
C ASP A 120 -36.76 -41.81 -11.18
N TYR A 121 -35.64 -42.28 -11.75
CA TYR A 121 -35.10 -41.80 -13.03
C TYR A 121 -34.65 -42.91 -13.96
N SER A 122 -34.75 -42.64 -15.27
CA SER A 122 -34.06 -43.44 -16.28
C SER A 122 -32.55 -43.23 -16.22
N ARG A 123 -31.80 -44.22 -16.71
CA ARG A 123 -30.33 -44.17 -16.79
C ARG A 123 -29.81 -42.94 -17.54
N GLU A 124 -30.49 -42.52 -18.60
CA GLU A 124 -30.11 -41.36 -19.42
C GLU A 124 -30.28 -40.04 -18.65
N GLU A 125 -31.42 -39.88 -17.97
CA GLU A 125 -31.72 -38.72 -17.12
C GLU A 125 -30.71 -38.60 -15.98
N PHE A 126 -30.36 -39.73 -15.34
CA PHE A 126 -29.32 -39.79 -14.31
C PHE A 126 -27.95 -39.34 -14.82
N LEU A 127 -27.49 -39.88 -15.96
CA LEU A 127 -26.20 -39.53 -16.55
C LEU A 127 -26.12 -38.04 -16.89
N ARG A 128 -27.19 -37.46 -17.45
CA ARG A 128 -27.26 -36.02 -17.77
C ARG A 128 -27.13 -35.17 -16.50
N ARG A 129 -27.86 -35.53 -15.45
CA ARG A 129 -27.85 -34.80 -14.17
C ARG A 129 -26.52 -34.95 -13.44
N LYS A 130 -25.95 -36.17 -13.40
CA LYS A 130 -24.63 -36.46 -12.82
C LYS A 130 -23.52 -35.65 -13.49
N SER A 131 -23.53 -35.58 -14.82
CA SER A 131 -22.56 -34.79 -15.59
C SER A 131 -22.60 -33.31 -15.20
N LYS A 132 -23.80 -32.71 -15.13
CA LYS A 132 -24.00 -31.31 -14.72
C LYS A 132 -23.39 -31.00 -13.35
N TRP A 133 -23.63 -31.85 -12.35
CA TRP A 133 -23.09 -31.60 -11.00
C TRP A 133 -21.60 -31.86 -10.91
N ASN A 134 -21.09 -32.88 -11.62
CA ASN A 134 -19.64 -33.12 -11.72
C ASN A 134 -18.90 -31.93 -12.34
N SER A 135 -19.44 -31.31 -13.40
CA SER A 135 -18.87 -30.10 -13.98
C SER A 135 -18.81 -28.95 -12.96
N LYS A 136 -19.89 -28.73 -12.20
CA LYS A 136 -19.94 -27.70 -11.15
C LYS A 136 -18.97 -27.97 -10.00
N ILE A 137 -18.81 -29.23 -9.60
CA ILE A 137 -17.83 -29.65 -8.59
C ILE A 137 -16.41 -29.37 -9.08
N LEU A 138 -16.11 -29.72 -10.33
CA LEU A 138 -14.79 -29.48 -10.93
C LEU A 138 -14.47 -27.99 -11.00
N GLU A 139 -15.42 -27.17 -11.45
CA GLU A 139 -15.30 -25.71 -11.51
C GLU A 139 -15.07 -25.11 -10.12
N ALA A 140 -15.87 -25.51 -9.12
CA ALA A 140 -15.72 -25.05 -7.74
C ALA A 140 -14.36 -25.45 -7.14
N LYS A 141 -13.87 -26.67 -7.41
CA LYS A 141 -12.53 -27.13 -6.98
C LYS A 141 -11.41 -26.32 -7.65
N SER A 142 -11.53 -26.02 -8.93
CA SER A 142 -10.57 -25.17 -9.64
C SER A 142 -10.52 -23.76 -9.05
N GLN A 143 -11.68 -23.15 -8.80
CA GLN A 143 -11.77 -21.84 -8.15
C GLN A 143 -11.18 -21.83 -6.73
N ILE A 144 -11.41 -22.89 -5.95
CA ILE A 144 -10.79 -23.05 -4.62
C ILE A 144 -9.27 -23.14 -4.74
N SER A 145 -8.75 -23.95 -5.65
CA SER A 145 -7.30 -24.11 -5.85
C SER A 145 -6.61 -22.80 -6.27
N LEU A 146 -7.29 -21.96 -7.05
CA LEU A 146 -6.79 -20.62 -7.40
C LEU A 146 -6.77 -19.66 -6.22
N LEU A 147 -7.71 -19.79 -5.27
CA LEU A 147 -7.79 -18.96 -4.06
C LEU A 147 -6.85 -19.42 -2.93
N GLU A 148 -6.34 -20.65 -3.00
CA GLU A 148 -5.37 -21.22 -2.04
C GLU A 148 -3.91 -20.97 -2.42
N LYS A 149 -3.63 -20.55 -3.65
CA LYS A 149 -2.31 -20.10 -4.11
C LYS A 149 -2.04 -18.66 -3.71
#